data_AF-A0A1X7T769-F1
#
_entry.id   AF-A0A1X7T769-F1
#
_cell.length_a   1.000
_cell.length_b   1.000
_cell.length_c   1.000
_cell.angle_alpha   90.00
_cell.angle_beta   90.00
_cell.angle_gamma   90.00
#
_symmetry.space_group_name_H-M   'P 1'
#
loop_
_entity.id
_entity.type
_entity.pdbx_description
1 polymer ?
#
loop_
_entity_poly.entity_id
_entity_poly.type
_entity_poly.pdbx_seq_one_letter_code
_entity_poly.pdbx_strand_id
1 'polypeptide(L)'
;MSDKGDETFFKMLDSVRHGCLTDDTIDTLKSRVFNVSIQEKYKELESKGTNPPICLFSTVDACQKINELMLESLETEKIELACVDVVDESGSTAKFDK
;
A
#
# COMPACT_ATOMS: atom_id res chain seq x y z
N MET A 1 -8.00 -10.20 -4.78
CA MET A 1 -7.92 -10.57 -6.21
C MET A 1 -7.33 -11.97 -6.25
N SER A 2 -8.04 -12.95 -6.78
CA SER A 2 -7.50 -14.31 -6.93
C SER A 2 -6.69 -14.31 -8.21
N ASP A 3 -5.35 -14.32 -8.13
CA ASP A 3 -4.59 -14.74 -9.30
C ASP A 3 -5.05 -16.19 -9.58
N LYS A 4 -5.47 -16.49 -10.78
CA LYS A 4 -5.80 -17.87 -11.20
C LYS A 4 -5.03 -18.25 -12.46
N GLY A 5 -4.08 -17.41 -12.86
CA GLY A 5 -3.40 -17.49 -14.15
C GLY A 5 -1.98 -18.07 -14.11
N ASP A 6 -1.31 -18.12 -12.95
CA ASP A 6 0.09 -18.57 -12.87
C ASP A 6 0.31 -19.49 -11.67
N GLU A 7 0.13 -20.80 -11.91
CA GLU A 7 0.32 -21.86 -10.91
C GLU A 7 1.75 -21.83 -10.31
N THR A 8 2.74 -21.45 -11.11
CA THR A 8 4.14 -21.36 -10.68
C THR A 8 4.33 -20.22 -9.68
N PHE A 9 3.77 -19.05 -9.98
CA PHE A 9 3.83 -17.92 -9.06
C PHE A 9 3.10 -18.19 -7.75
N PHE A 10 1.97 -18.90 -7.78
CA PHE A 10 1.28 -19.32 -6.57
C PHE A 10 2.11 -20.23 -5.69
N LYS A 11 2.72 -21.26 -6.28
CA LYS A 11 3.60 -22.16 -5.54
C LYS A 11 4.75 -21.40 -4.91
N MET A 12 5.30 -20.41 -5.63
CA MET A 12 6.35 -19.54 -5.10
C MET A 12 5.86 -18.73 -3.90
N LEU A 13 4.69 -18.08 -3.99
CA LEU A 13 4.09 -17.34 -2.87
C LEU A 13 3.76 -18.23 -1.68
N ASP A 14 3.29 -19.45 -1.93
CA ASP A 14 3.01 -20.44 -0.89
C ASP A 14 4.29 -20.85 -0.15
N SER A 15 5.38 -21.08 -0.88
CA SER A 15 6.70 -21.34 -0.29
C SER A 15 7.21 -20.17 0.56
N VAL A 16 7.07 -18.93 0.09
CA VAL A 16 7.40 -17.72 0.86
C VAL A 16 6.61 -17.67 2.16
N ARG A 17 5.29 -17.94 2.11
CA ARG A 17 4.40 -17.93 3.28
C ARG A 17 4.83 -18.94 4.35
N HIS A 18 5.37 -20.09 3.94
CA HIS A 18 5.86 -21.12 4.86
C HIS A 18 7.33 -20.92 5.27
N GLY A 19 8.00 -19.86 4.81
CA GLY A 19 9.40 -19.58 5.11
C GLY A 19 10.41 -20.45 4.33
N CYS A 20 9.96 -21.14 3.26
CA CYS A 20 10.78 -22.00 2.43
C CYS A 20 11.25 -21.25 1.17
N LEU A 21 12.15 -20.29 1.34
CA LEU A 21 12.69 -19.50 0.22
C LEU A 21 13.82 -20.28 -0.46
N THR A 22 13.69 -20.51 -1.77
CA THR A 22 14.79 -20.99 -2.63
C THR A 22 15.53 -19.82 -3.27
N ASP A 23 16.77 -20.05 -3.72
CA ASP A 23 17.53 -19.04 -4.47
C ASP A 23 16.75 -18.56 -5.71
N ASP A 24 16.12 -19.49 -6.45
CA ASP A 24 15.26 -19.16 -7.59
C ASP A 24 14.09 -18.25 -7.20
N THR A 25 13.48 -18.46 -6.02
CA THR A 25 12.40 -17.61 -5.50
C THR A 25 12.92 -16.20 -5.23
N ILE A 26 14.09 -16.10 -4.57
CA ILE A 26 14.73 -14.84 -4.25
C ILE A 26 15.09 -14.07 -5.52
N ASP A 27 15.69 -14.73 -6.51
CA ASP A 27 16.10 -14.10 -7.76
C ASP A 27 14.89 -13.67 -8.60
N THR A 28 13.83 -14.48 -8.61
CA THR A 28 12.56 -14.10 -9.24
C THR A 28 12.00 -12.83 -8.60
N LEU A 29 11.96 -12.75 -7.26
CA LEU A 29 11.47 -11.55 -6.56
C LEU A 29 12.38 -10.33 -6.79
N LYS A 30 13.71 -10.50 -6.75
CA LYS A 30 14.68 -9.44 -7.03
C LYS A 30 14.54 -8.89 -8.45
N SER A 31 14.29 -9.74 -9.45
CA SER A 31 14.09 -9.32 -10.84
C SER A 31 12.85 -8.43 -11.03
N ARG A 32 11.89 -8.50 -10.10
CA ARG A 32 10.68 -7.66 -10.10
C ARG A 32 10.87 -6.33 -9.38
N VAL A 33 12.03 -6.09 -8.76
CA VAL A 33 12.38 -4.80 -8.18
C VAL A 33 12.72 -3.84 -9.31
N PHE A 34 12.00 -2.73 -9.37
CA PHE A 34 12.28 -1.67 -10.32
C PHE A 34 13.23 -0.65 -9.70
N ASN A 35 14.24 -0.23 -10.46
CA ASN A 35 15.16 0.84 -10.05
C ASN A 35 14.78 2.17 -10.70
N VAL A 36 13.56 2.63 -10.43
CA VAL A 36 13.00 3.90 -10.90
C VAL A 36 12.24 4.57 -9.77
N SER A 37 11.94 5.87 -9.88
CA SER A 37 11.08 6.52 -8.90
C SER A 37 9.64 5.98 -8.99
N ILE A 38 8.92 6.07 -7.87
CA ILE A 38 7.51 5.64 -7.83
C ILE A 38 6.64 6.43 -8.80
N GLN A 39 6.90 7.74 -8.96
CA GLN A 39 6.16 8.62 -9.86
C GLN A 39 6.35 8.23 -11.33
N GLU A 40 7.60 7.93 -11.74
CA GLU A 40 7.89 7.44 -13.09
C GLU A 40 7.20 6.10 -13.35
N LYS A 41 7.24 5.19 -12.36
CA LYS A 41 6.60 3.87 -12.49
C LYS A 41 5.08 3.98 -12.60
N TYR A 42 4.46 4.88 -11.84
CA TYR A 42 3.02 5.16 -11.94
C TYR A 42 2.65 5.62 -13.34
N LYS A 43 3.33 6.65 -13.86
CA LYS A 43 3.06 7.18 -15.21
C LYS A 43 3.25 6.11 -16.29
N GLU A 44 4.29 5.28 -16.16
CA GLU A 44 4.51 4.15 -17.06
C GLU A 44 3.31 3.18 -17.05
N LEU A 45 2.77 2.84 -15.88
CA LEU A 45 1.65 1.90 -15.74
C LEU A 45 0.31 2.51 -16.16
N GLU A 46 0.08 3.79 -15.87
CA GLU A 46 -1.09 4.53 -16.35
C GLU A 46 -1.10 4.63 -17.88
N SER A 47 0.06 4.91 -18.51
CA SER A 47 0.18 4.99 -19.97
C SER A 47 -0.15 3.67 -20.68
N LYS A 48 -0.04 2.53 -19.99
CA LYS A 48 -0.42 1.21 -20.52
C LYS A 48 -1.93 0.95 -20.46
N GLY A 49 -2.74 1.90 -19.99
CA GLY A 49 -4.19 1.79 -19.88
C GLY A 49 -4.64 0.82 -18.80
N THR A 50 -3.78 0.54 -17.82
CA THR A 50 -4.14 -0.30 -16.67
C THR A 50 -4.78 0.56 -15.57
N ASN A 51 -5.54 -0.08 -14.68
CA ASN A 51 -6.01 0.61 -13.47
C ASN A 51 -4.79 1.20 -12.72
N PRO A 52 -4.95 2.37 -12.07
CA PRO A 52 -3.87 2.95 -11.29
C PRO A 52 -3.28 1.90 -10.34
N PRO A 53 -1.95 1.76 -10.27
CA PRO A 53 -1.35 0.75 -9.41
C PRO A 53 -1.68 1.01 -7.94
N ILE A 54 -1.65 -0.05 -7.14
CA ILE A 54 -1.80 0.01 -5.68
C ILE A 54 -0.43 -0.21 -5.06
N CYS A 55 -0.02 0.70 -4.18
CA CYS A 55 1.21 0.55 -3.41
C CYS A 55 0.89 0.14 -1.96
N LEU A 56 1.63 -0.85 -1.47
CA LEU A 56 1.52 -1.34 -0.10
C LEU A 56 2.81 -1.01 0.65
N PHE A 57 2.67 -0.44 1.84
CA PHE A 57 3.80 -0.12 2.72
C PHE A 57 3.61 -0.76 4.09
N SER A 58 4.71 -1.00 4.78
CA SER A 58 4.72 -1.63 6.10
C SER A 58 4.25 -0.70 7.23
N THR A 59 4.29 0.62 7.04
CA THR A 59 3.92 1.62 8.05
C THR A 59 3.00 2.69 7.49
N VAL A 60 2.19 3.27 8.38
CA VAL A 60 1.31 4.40 8.06
C VAL A 60 2.11 5.64 7.65
N ASP A 61 3.24 5.91 8.31
CA ASP A 61 4.14 7.02 7.96
C ASP A 61 4.67 6.91 6.52
N ALA A 62 5.05 5.71 6.07
CA ALA A 62 5.48 5.48 4.70
C ALA A 62 4.31 5.67 3.71
N CYS A 63 3.11 5.17 4.03
CA CYS A 63 1.91 5.42 3.24
C CYS A 63 1.62 6.91 3.12
N GLN A 64 1.67 7.65 4.22
CA GLN A 64 1.39 9.08 4.27
C GLN A 64 2.34 9.85 3.34
N LYS A 65 3.65 9.64 3.48
CA LYS A 65 4.67 10.32 2.65
C LYS A 65 4.46 10.10 1.16
N ILE A 66 4.12 8.87 0.77
CA ILE A 66 3.86 8.55 -0.65
C ILE A 66 2.53 9.14 -1.11
N ASN A 67 1.49 9.07 -0.30
CA ASN A 67 0.19 9.67 -0.64
C ASN A 67 0.31 11.18 -0.84
N GLU A 68 1.04 11.88 0.04
CA GLU A 68 1.33 13.31 -0.09
C GLU A 68 2.14 13.60 -1.36
N LEU A 69 3.24 12.88 -1.59
CA LEU A 69 4.06 13.04 -2.81
C LEU A 69 3.24 12.84 -4.10
N MET A 70 2.39 11.83 -4.14
CA MET A 70 1.55 11.54 -5.31
C MET A 70 0.46 12.60 -5.47
N LEU A 71 -0.19 13.02 -4.37
CA LEU A 71 -1.21 14.08 -4.37
C LEU A 71 -0.62 15.43 -4.82
N GLU A 72 0.61 15.74 -4.41
CA GLU A 72 1.33 16.93 -4.83
C GLU A 72 1.65 16.97 -6.32
N SER A 73 1.79 15.80 -6.95
CA SER A 73 2.08 15.69 -8.37
C SER A 73 0.85 15.85 -9.28
N LEU A 74 -0.35 15.90 -8.71
CA LEU A 74 -1.58 16.13 -9.46
C LEU A 74 -1.74 17.62 -9.77
N GLU A 75 -2.07 17.94 -11.02
CA GLU A 75 -2.31 19.31 -11.50
C GLU A 75 -3.70 19.86 -11.09
N THR A 76 -4.32 19.29 -10.06
CA THR A 76 -5.67 19.62 -9.59
C THR A 76 -5.64 20.52 -8.36
N GLU A 77 -6.69 21.32 -8.16
CA GLU A 77 -6.87 22.08 -6.94
C GLU A 77 -6.93 21.16 -5.71
N LYS A 78 -6.23 21.54 -4.65
CA LYS A 78 -6.21 20.79 -3.39
C LYS A 78 -7.21 21.40 -2.43
N ILE A 79 -8.01 20.55 -1.80
CA ILE A 79 -8.97 20.94 -0.78
C ILE A 79 -8.43 20.47 0.57
N GLU A 80 -8.20 21.41 1.48
CA GLU A 80 -7.80 21.10 2.85
C GLU A 80 -9.04 20.92 3.74
N LEU A 81 -9.08 19.80 4.46
CA LEU A 81 -10.14 19.49 5.42
C LEU A 81 -9.52 19.35 6.81
N ALA A 82 -9.95 20.20 7.74
CA ALA A 82 -9.48 20.15 9.12
C ALA A 82 -10.29 19.14 9.94
N CYS A 83 -9.59 18.30 10.72
CA CYS A 83 -10.24 17.46 11.73
C CYS A 83 -10.58 18.32 12.96
N VAL A 84 -11.82 18.18 13.44
CA VAL A 84 -12.26 18.77 14.70
C VAL A 84 -12.61 17.62 15.64
N ASP A 85 -11.76 17.41 16.65
CA ASP A 85 -12.02 16.43 17.69
C ASP A 85 -13.05 17.01 18.66
N VAL A 86 -14.31 16.62 18.49
CA VAL A 86 -15.38 16.96 19.43
C VAL A 86 -15.35 15.94 20.56
N VAL A 87 -14.82 16.33 21.71
CA VAL A 87 -14.91 15.53 22.93
C VAL A 87 -16.31 15.71 23.52
N ASP A 88 -17.09 14.63 23.56
CA ASP A 88 -18.34 14.60 24.31
C ASP A 88 -18.03 14.49 25.80
N GLU A 89 -18.08 15.62 26.51
CA GLU A 89 -17.88 15.70 27.95
C GLU A 89 -19.03 15.07 28.76
N SER A 90 -20.12 14.63 28.11
CA SER A 90 -21.27 14.01 28.79
C SER A 90 -21.07 12.53 29.14
N GLY A 91 -19.90 11.97 28.82
CA GLY A 91 -19.48 10.60 29.16
C GLY A 91 -19.41 10.36 30.67
N SER A 92 -20.55 10.16 31.31
CA SER A 92 -20.66 9.67 32.67
C SER A 92 -20.03 8.28 32.73
N THR A 93 -18.83 8.18 33.29
CA THR A 93 -18.27 6.90 33.71
C THR A 93 -19.13 6.40 34.86
N ALA A 94 -20.11 5.55 34.56
CA ALA A 94 -20.86 4.85 35.59
C ALA A 94 -19.86 4.05 36.42
N LYS A 95 -19.62 4.50 37.66
CA LYS A 95 -18.87 3.72 38.65
C LYS A 95 -19.75 2.53 39.00
N PHE A 96 -19.32 1.33 38.63
CA PHE A 96 -19.90 0.12 39.20
C PHE A 96 -19.44 0.04 40.65
N ASP A 97 -20.38 0.25 41.58
CA ASP A 97 -20.14 -0.07 42.98
C ASP A 97 -19.93 -1.58 43.14
N LYS A 98 -18.96 -1.93 43.99
CA LYS A 98 -18.39 -3.27 44.17
C LYS A 98 -19.36 -4.30 44.74
#